data_AF-A0A6B0WHZ8-F1
#
_entry.id   AF-A0A6B0WHZ8-F1
#
_cell.length_a   1.000
_cell.length_b   1.000
_cell.length_c   1.000
_cell.angle_alpha   90.00
_cell.angle_beta   90.00
_cell.angle_gamma   90.00
#
_symmetry.space_group_name_H-M   'P 1'
#
loop_
_entity.id
_entity.type
_entity.pdbx_description
1 polymer ?
#
loop_
_entity_poly.entity_id
_entity_poly.type
_entity_poly.pdbx_seq_one_letter_code
_entity_poly.pdbx_strand_id
1 'polypeptide(L)'
;MQVSFTDGDGYSESVTSAATAPVSPPPNQTATGLPAITGTPQVGETLSVDTLGIGDANGLANVQFTYQWIRNDGNTDTEIPGATAQTHTLTHNDVGKAIKVQVSFTDDHGYSETLASTATAAVSANQVETLWSGEMTVANYGNSSLGAYLDDTLFTNVTSSTQLQIKWLWYLEPERKLYLAFSAPAAGTRNWTLHIDDTALDFPSGDSNFVFRNVDVSWTEGQTVNVKIVRQELP
;
A
#
# COMPACT_ATOMS: atom_id res chain seq x y z
N MET A 1 -6.16 29.93 55.73
CA MET A 1 -7.31 29.99 56.66
C MET A 1 -7.07 31.15 57.61
N GLN A 2 -8.06 32.02 57.85
CA GLN A 2 -7.95 33.14 58.79
C GLN A 2 -8.89 32.87 59.96
N VAL A 3 -8.41 33.07 61.18
CA VAL A 3 -9.23 33.06 62.40
C VAL A 3 -9.18 34.45 62.99
N SER A 4 -10.34 34.96 63.40
CA SER A 4 -10.46 36.24 64.11
C SER A 4 -11.09 36.03 65.47
N PHE A 5 -10.65 36.78 66.47
CA PHE A 5 -11.19 36.77 67.83
C PHE A 5 -11.09 38.16 68.45
N THR A 6 -11.80 38.39 69.56
CA THR A 6 -11.70 39.63 70.35
C THR A 6 -11.02 39.31 71.67
N ASP A 7 -10.01 40.08 72.05
CA ASP A 7 -9.28 39.87 73.30
C ASP A 7 -10.06 40.33 74.53
N GLY A 8 -9.48 40.15 75.72
CA GLY A 8 -10.09 40.54 77.00
C GLY A 8 -10.26 42.05 77.19
N ASP A 9 -9.59 42.86 76.36
CA ASP A 9 -9.65 44.32 76.39
C ASP A 9 -10.55 44.89 75.27
N GLY A 10 -11.19 44.02 74.48
CA GLY A 10 -12.19 44.37 73.46
C GLY A 10 -11.62 44.62 72.06
N TYR A 11 -10.35 44.31 71.79
CA TYR A 11 -9.70 44.52 70.50
C TYR A 11 -9.86 43.29 69.60
N SER A 12 -10.20 43.51 68.33
CA SER A 12 -10.31 42.43 67.34
C SER A 12 -8.94 42.08 66.76
N GLU A 13 -8.53 40.83 66.91
CA GLU A 13 -7.32 40.26 66.38
C GLU A 13 -7.65 39.24 65.28
N SER A 14 -6.71 39.05 64.35
CA SER A 14 -6.81 37.94 63.41
C SER A 14 -5.45 37.37 63.09
N VAL A 15 -5.42 36.05 62.91
CA VAL A 15 -4.23 35.32 62.49
C VAL A 15 -4.57 34.52 61.23
N THR A 16 -3.74 34.65 60.21
CA THR A 16 -3.88 33.92 58.95
C THR A 16 -2.78 32.88 58.86
N SER A 17 -3.16 31.63 58.58
CA SER A 17 -2.20 30.56 58.30
C SER A 17 -1.41 30.85 57.04
N ALA A 18 -0.15 30.39 56.97
CA ALA A 18 0.59 30.36 55.72
C ALA A 18 -0.16 29.52 54.66
N ALA A 19 -0.03 29.89 53.39
CA ALA A 19 -0.48 29.06 52.30
C ALA A 19 0.36 27.77 52.25
N THR A 20 -0.26 26.64 51.91
CA THR A 20 0.49 25.43 51.59
C THR A 20 1.24 25.62 50.28
N ALA A 21 2.28 24.82 50.05
CA ALA A 21 2.89 24.72 48.74
C ALA A 21 1.81 24.36 47.68
N PRO A 22 1.96 24.83 46.44
CA PRO A 22 1.11 24.38 45.35
C PRO A 22 1.21 22.86 45.19
N VAL A 23 0.10 22.21 44.86
CA VAL A 23 0.10 20.78 44.51
C VAL A 23 0.74 20.65 43.12
N SER A 24 1.78 19.83 43.00
CA SER A 24 2.39 19.47 41.72
C SER A 24 1.86 18.11 41.24
N PRO A 25 1.73 17.88 39.93
CA PRO A 25 1.45 16.55 39.40
C PRO A 25 2.57 15.57 39.76
N PRO A 26 2.27 14.25 39.82
CA PRO A 26 3.30 13.22 39.94
C PRO A 26 4.34 13.38 38.83
N PRO A 27 5.62 13.02 39.05
CA PRO A 27 6.64 13.11 38.01
C PRO A 27 6.29 12.20 36.82
N ASN A 28 6.82 12.56 35.64
CA ASN A 28 6.69 11.75 34.44
C ASN A 28 7.40 10.40 34.59
N GLN A 29 6.79 9.34 34.07
CA GLN A 29 7.34 8.02 33.86
C GLN A 29 7.39 7.78 32.36
N THR A 30 8.55 7.42 31.85
CA THR A 30 8.71 7.19 30.41
C THR A 30 7.84 6.03 29.94
N ALA A 31 7.18 6.21 28.80
CA ALA A 31 6.42 5.15 28.16
C ALA A 31 7.29 3.92 27.85
N THR A 32 6.68 2.74 27.90
CA THR A 32 7.32 1.44 27.69
C THR A 32 6.63 0.65 26.57
N GLY A 33 7.28 -0.42 26.13
CA GLY A 33 6.83 -1.19 24.97
C GLY A 33 7.08 -0.45 23.66
N LEU A 34 6.47 -0.93 22.57
CA LEU A 34 6.62 -0.34 21.24
C LEU A 34 5.33 -0.49 20.43
N PRO A 35 5.03 0.45 19.52
CA PRO A 35 4.03 0.21 18.48
C PRO A 35 4.52 -0.89 17.53
N ALA A 36 3.61 -1.79 17.14
CA ALA A 36 3.88 -2.85 16.18
C ALA A 36 3.28 -2.50 14.82
N ILE A 37 4.04 -2.71 13.74
CA ILE A 37 3.53 -2.62 12.38
C ILE A 37 3.05 -4.02 11.96
N THR A 38 1.84 -4.07 11.42
CA THR A 38 1.22 -5.29 10.86
C THR A 38 0.92 -5.09 9.37
N GLY A 39 0.85 -6.19 8.62
CA GLY A 39 0.68 -6.20 7.16
C GLY A 39 1.93 -6.65 6.41
N THR A 40 1.78 -6.86 5.11
CA THR A 40 2.87 -7.33 4.23
C THR A 40 3.62 -6.13 3.64
N PRO A 41 4.95 -6.02 3.79
CA PRO A 41 5.72 -4.92 3.21
C PRO A 41 5.92 -5.14 1.71
N GLN A 42 4.88 -4.87 0.92
CA GLN A 42 4.87 -4.99 -0.54
C GLN A 42 4.12 -3.80 -1.17
N VAL A 43 4.55 -3.32 -2.34
CA VAL A 43 3.86 -2.23 -3.05
C VAL A 43 2.39 -2.55 -3.28
N GLY A 44 1.52 -1.59 -2.96
CA GLY A 44 0.05 -1.74 -3.04
C GLY A 44 -0.58 -2.24 -1.75
N GLU A 45 0.20 -2.89 -0.87
CA GLU A 45 -0.29 -3.36 0.43
C GLU A 45 -0.43 -2.23 1.44
N THR A 46 -1.31 -2.44 2.42
CA THR A 46 -1.52 -1.49 3.51
C THR A 46 -0.94 -2.03 4.81
N LEU A 47 -0.03 -1.26 5.40
CA LEU A 47 0.47 -1.49 6.74
C LEU A 47 -0.43 -0.80 7.77
N SER A 48 -0.57 -1.40 8.95
CA SER A 48 -1.37 -0.87 10.06
C SER A 48 -0.57 -0.85 11.36
N VAL A 49 -0.82 0.14 12.21
CA VAL A 49 -0.17 0.26 13.53
C VAL A 49 -1.05 -0.32 14.64
N ASP A 50 -0.48 -1.24 15.41
CA ASP A 50 -1.02 -1.74 16.67
C ASP A 50 -0.28 -1.10 17.85
N THR A 51 -1.02 -0.45 18.74
CA THR A 51 -0.50 0.25 19.93
C THR A 51 -0.75 -0.53 21.23
N LEU A 52 -1.32 -1.74 21.19
CA LEU A 52 -1.63 -2.54 22.38
C LEU A 52 -0.40 -2.92 23.21
N GLY A 53 0.79 -2.93 22.58
CA GLY A 53 2.06 -3.18 23.26
C GLY A 53 2.60 -1.98 24.04
N ILE A 54 2.01 -0.79 23.91
CA ILE A 54 2.45 0.43 24.61
C ILE A 54 1.86 0.44 26.02
N GLY A 55 2.70 0.71 27.01
CA GLY A 55 2.31 0.83 28.41
C GLY A 55 2.92 2.07 29.05
N ASP A 56 2.17 2.72 29.94
CA ASP A 56 2.63 3.89 30.69
C ASP A 56 2.11 3.84 32.13
N ALA A 57 3.00 4.10 33.09
CA ALA A 57 2.66 4.10 34.52
C ALA A 57 1.87 5.35 34.94
N ASN A 58 1.96 6.44 34.16
CA ASN A 58 1.11 7.61 34.30
C ASN A 58 -0.29 7.39 33.69
N GLY A 59 -0.53 6.30 32.98
CA GLY A 59 -1.85 5.89 32.50
C GLY A 59 -2.10 6.22 31.02
N LEU A 60 -2.91 5.37 30.39
CA LEU A 60 -3.25 5.43 28.95
C LEU A 60 -4.77 5.41 28.68
N ALA A 61 -5.61 5.74 29.66
CA ALA A 61 -7.05 5.54 29.55
C ALA A 61 -7.73 6.48 28.54
N ASN A 62 -7.21 7.71 28.36
CA ASN A 62 -7.82 8.73 27.50
C ASN A 62 -6.90 9.21 26.37
N VAL A 63 -5.94 8.37 25.97
CA VAL A 63 -4.90 8.76 25.03
C VAL A 63 -5.39 8.73 23.59
N GLN A 64 -4.96 9.72 22.82
CA GLN A 64 -5.09 9.74 21.37
C GLN A 64 -3.70 9.62 20.77
N PHE A 65 -3.48 8.57 19.99
CA PHE A 65 -2.23 8.35 19.30
C PHE A 65 -2.21 9.11 17.97
N THR A 66 -1.09 9.78 17.70
CA THR A 66 -0.77 10.32 16.39
C THR A 66 0.38 9.56 15.76
N TYR A 67 0.41 9.51 14.44
CA TYR A 67 1.34 8.68 13.68
C TYR A 67 2.16 9.56 12.73
N GLN A 68 3.40 9.14 12.48
CA GLN A 68 4.20 9.64 11.37
C GLN A 68 4.95 8.45 10.77
N TRP A 69 4.61 8.09 9.54
CA TRP A 69 5.30 7.01 8.84
C TRP A 69 6.66 7.48 8.31
N ILE A 70 7.64 6.58 8.36
CA ILE A 70 9.05 6.86 8.08
C ILE A 70 9.57 5.78 7.13
N ARG A 71 10.28 6.21 6.08
CA ARG A 71 11.10 5.33 5.26
C ARG A 71 12.48 5.21 5.87
N ASN A 72 12.98 4.00 5.99
CA ASN A 72 14.35 3.71 6.34
C ASN A 72 15.06 3.08 5.13
N ASP A 73 16.07 3.75 4.59
CA ASP A 73 16.86 3.25 3.45
C ASP A 73 18.03 2.33 3.86
N GLY A 74 18.03 1.85 5.10
CA GLY A 74 19.11 1.10 5.72
C GLY A 74 20.07 1.97 6.53
N ASN A 75 20.15 3.28 6.26
CA ASN A 75 21.05 4.19 6.97
C ASN A 75 20.33 5.42 7.55
N THR A 76 19.29 5.90 6.87
CA THR A 76 18.62 7.16 7.16
C THR A 76 17.12 6.95 7.30
N ASP A 77 16.57 7.51 8.38
CA ASP A 77 15.12 7.65 8.56
C ASP A 77 14.65 8.95 7.92
N THR A 78 13.70 8.86 6.99
CA THR A 78 13.07 10.01 6.34
C THR A 78 11.55 9.91 6.49
N GLU A 79 10.94 10.95 7.05
CA GLU A 79 9.48 11.02 7.16
C GLU A 79 8.81 10.97 5.78
N ILE A 80 7.67 10.29 5.72
CA ILE A 80 6.79 10.28 4.55
C ILE A 80 5.83 11.46 4.71
N PRO A 81 5.95 12.52 3.88
CA PRO A 81 5.15 13.73 4.08
C PRO A 81 3.65 13.43 4.02
N GLY A 82 2.91 13.88 5.04
CA GLY A 82 1.46 13.73 5.15
C GLY A 82 0.97 12.34 5.59
N ALA A 83 1.86 11.35 5.74
CA ALA A 83 1.49 10.01 6.20
C ALA A 83 1.31 9.98 7.72
N THR A 84 0.14 10.40 8.18
CA THR A 84 -0.19 10.56 9.61
C THR A 84 -1.37 9.70 10.08
N ALA A 85 -1.94 8.91 9.19
CA ALA A 85 -2.99 7.95 9.53
C ALA A 85 -2.42 6.71 10.23
N GLN A 86 -3.27 5.98 10.97
CA GLN A 86 -2.92 4.69 11.57
C GLN A 86 -2.54 3.63 10.53
N THR A 87 -2.90 3.84 9.27
CA THR A 87 -2.60 2.97 8.13
C THR A 87 -1.76 3.68 7.09
N HIS A 88 -0.91 2.95 6.38
CA HIS A 88 -0.14 3.47 5.24
C HIS A 88 -0.10 2.45 4.10
N THR A 89 -0.61 2.86 2.94
CA THR A 89 -0.52 2.08 1.70
C THR A 89 0.83 2.33 1.04
N LEU A 90 1.55 1.24 0.77
CA LEU A 90 2.90 1.25 0.24
C LEU A 90 2.92 1.58 -1.24
N THR A 91 3.87 2.42 -1.63
CA THR A 91 4.04 2.92 -2.99
C THR A 91 5.34 2.42 -3.59
N HIS A 92 5.50 2.61 -4.90
CA HIS A 92 6.75 2.25 -5.58
C HIS A 92 7.98 2.97 -5.01
N ASN A 93 7.82 4.17 -4.44
CA ASN A 93 8.93 4.91 -3.82
C ASN A 93 9.48 4.23 -2.56
N ASP A 94 8.73 3.29 -1.99
CA ASP A 94 9.09 2.58 -0.76
C ASP A 94 9.89 1.32 -1.07
N VAL A 95 9.93 0.85 -2.32
CA VAL A 95 10.64 -0.37 -2.74
C VAL A 95 12.10 -0.35 -2.28
N GLY A 96 12.53 -1.48 -1.72
CA GLY A 96 13.86 -1.70 -1.18
C GLY A 96 14.15 -1.02 0.16
N LYS A 97 13.21 -0.22 0.68
CA LYS A 97 13.33 0.47 1.98
C LYS A 97 12.50 -0.26 3.02
N ALA A 98 12.93 -0.23 4.27
CA ALA A 98 12.08 -0.66 5.37
C ALA A 98 11.17 0.49 5.79
N ILE A 99 10.06 0.15 6.46
CA ILE A 99 9.10 1.12 6.97
C ILE A 99 9.11 1.09 8.50
N LYS A 100 9.03 2.28 9.09
CA LYS A 100 8.85 2.50 10.52
C LYS A 100 7.66 3.43 10.74
N VAL A 101 7.18 3.48 11.96
CA VAL A 101 6.22 4.50 12.40
C VAL A 101 6.68 5.08 13.71
N GLN A 102 6.62 6.40 13.83
CA GLN A 102 6.68 7.10 15.10
C GLN A 102 5.26 7.33 15.60
N VAL A 103 5.01 6.97 16.85
CA VAL A 103 3.75 7.19 17.56
C VAL A 103 3.99 8.20 18.67
N SER A 104 3.18 9.25 18.70
CA SER A 104 3.20 10.28 19.74
C SER A 104 1.85 10.36 20.43
N PHE A 105 1.85 10.64 21.74
CA PHE A 105 0.64 10.77 22.53
C PHE A 105 0.90 11.60 23.79
N THR A 106 -0.18 11.96 24.49
CA THR A 106 -0.12 12.57 25.82
C THR A 106 -0.77 11.62 26.80
N ASP A 107 -0.07 11.29 27.89
CA ASP A 107 -0.56 10.39 28.94
C ASP A 107 -1.70 10.99 29.78
N ASP A 108 -2.26 10.23 30.71
CA ASP A 108 -3.35 10.71 31.58
C ASP A 108 -2.91 11.81 32.57
N HIS A 109 -1.60 12.05 32.75
CA HIS A 109 -1.04 13.11 33.60
C HIS A 109 -0.58 14.35 32.81
N GLY A 110 -0.74 14.36 31.48
CA GLY A 110 -0.41 15.49 30.61
C GLY A 110 1.03 15.52 30.09
N TYR A 111 1.80 14.44 30.22
CA TYR A 111 3.15 14.34 29.67
C TYR A 111 3.13 13.84 28.22
N SER A 112 3.91 14.49 27.36
CA SER A 112 4.06 14.10 25.96
C SER A 112 5.10 13.00 25.80
N GLU A 113 4.71 11.91 25.18
CA GLU A 113 5.52 10.72 24.96
C GLU A 113 5.66 10.42 23.47
N THR A 114 6.73 9.72 23.09
CA THR A 114 6.97 9.30 21.71
C THR A 114 7.74 7.99 21.66
N LEU A 115 7.26 7.06 20.85
CA LEU A 115 7.86 5.74 20.62
C LEU A 115 7.95 5.48 19.12
N ALA A 116 9.01 4.80 18.67
CA ALA A 116 9.17 4.40 17.28
C ALA A 116 9.14 2.87 17.16
N SER A 117 8.42 2.35 16.17
CA SER A 117 8.37 0.91 15.91
C SER A 117 9.74 0.36 15.51
N THR A 118 9.88 -0.96 15.56
CA THR A 118 10.91 -1.65 14.79
C THR A 118 10.66 -1.43 13.29
N ALA A 119 11.73 -1.52 12.49
CA ALA A 119 11.61 -1.49 11.04
C ALA A 119 10.96 -2.78 10.52
N THR A 120 10.15 -2.68 9.48
CA THR A 120 9.68 -3.85 8.71
C THR A 120 10.84 -4.50 7.96
N ALA A 121 10.58 -5.64 7.32
CA ALA A 121 11.42 -6.05 6.19
C ALA A 121 11.38 -4.99 5.07
N ALA A 122 12.41 -4.99 4.22
CA ALA A 122 12.44 -4.11 3.06
C ALA A 122 11.21 -4.37 2.16
N VAL A 123 10.58 -3.30 1.69
CA VAL A 123 9.38 -3.38 0.86
C VAL A 123 9.72 -4.03 -0.47
N SER A 124 9.03 -5.13 -0.79
CA SER A 124 9.14 -5.78 -2.09
C SER A 124 8.32 -5.02 -3.14
N ALA A 125 8.80 -5.03 -4.39
CA ALA A 125 7.94 -4.67 -5.50
C ALA A 125 6.82 -5.70 -5.62
N ASN A 126 5.62 -5.23 -6.01
CA ASN A 126 4.57 -6.15 -6.42
C ASN A 126 5.10 -7.01 -7.58
N GLN A 127 5.09 -8.33 -7.42
CA GLN A 127 5.63 -9.23 -8.42
C GLN A 127 4.68 -9.25 -9.62
N VAL A 128 5.19 -8.80 -10.76
CA VAL A 128 4.51 -8.92 -12.06
C VAL A 128 5.10 -10.13 -12.76
N GLU A 129 4.46 -11.28 -12.60
CA GLU A 129 4.90 -12.50 -13.28
C GLU A 129 4.58 -12.38 -14.77
N THR A 130 5.56 -12.63 -15.63
CA THR A 130 5.30 -12.78 -17.07
C THR A 130 4.85 -14.20 -17.33
N LEU A 131 3.56 -14.37 -17.62
CA LEU A 131 2.97 -15.68 -17.87
C LEU A 131 3.24 -16.17 -19.29
N TRP A 132 3.24 -15.23 -20.23
CA TRP A 132 3.46 -15.48 -21.65
C TRP A 132 4.05 -14.22 -22.31
N SER A 133 5.00 -14.39 -23.24
CA SER A 133 5.44 -13.32 -24.13
C SER A 133 5.82 -13.88 -25.48
N GLY A 134 5.67 -13.08 -26.53
CA GLY A 134 6.12 -13.41 -27.88
C GLY A 134 6.00 -12.21 -28.81
N GLU A 135 6.63 -12.30 -29.96
CA GLU A 135 6.47 -11.36 -31.05
C GLU A 135 5.41 -11.89 -32.01
N MET A 136 4.41 -11.08 -32.34
CA MET A 136 3.36 -11.44 -33.29
C MET A 136 3.60 -10.71 -34.61
N THR A 137 3.65 -11.44 -35.71
CA THR A 137 3.57 -10.85 -37.06
C THR A 137 2.10 -10.72 -37.45
N VAL A 138 1.65 -9.48 -37.69
CA VAL A 138 0.27 -9.17 -38.03
C VAL A 138 -0.04 -9.66 -39.45
N ALA A 139 -1.03 -10.54 -39.59
CA ALA A 139 -1.62 -10.96 -40.85
C ALA A 139 -2.99 -10.30 -41.06
N ASN A 140 -3.35 -10.08 -42.33
CA ASN A 140 -4.66 -9.59 -42.72
C ASN A 140 -5.58 -10.75 -43.10
N TYR A 141 -6.68 -10.91 -42.37
CA TYR A 141 -7.65 -11.98 -42.59
C TYR A 141 -8.88 -11.53 -43.39
N GLY A 142 -8.85 -10.30 -43.94
CA GLY A 142 -10.01 -9.69 -44.56
C GLY A 142 -11.06 -9.26 -43.52
N ASN A 143 -12.20 -8.75 -43.98
CA ASN A 143 -13.29 -8.28 -43.12
C ASN A 143 -12.83 -7.32 -42.00
N SER A 144 -11.86 -6.46 -42.30
CA SER A 144 -11.26 -5.51 -41.36
C SER A 144 -10.69 -6.14 -40.08
N SER A 145 -10.23 -7.39 -40.19
CA SER A 145 -9.62 -8.15 -39.09
C SER A 145 -8.12 -8.32 -39.32
N LEU A 146 -7.33 -7.83 -38.37
CA LEU A 146 -5.88 -7.96 -38.34
C LEU A 146 -5.46 -8.76 -37.12
N GLY A 147 -4.46 -9.64 -37.24
CA GLY A 147 -4.00 -10.41 -36.08
C GLY A 147 -3.14 -11.60 -36.44
N ALA A 148 -3.16 -12.63 -35.62
CA ALA A 148 -2.50 -13.90 -35.90
C ALA A 148 -3.35 -15.08 -35.41
N TYR A 149 -3.41 -16.12 -36.23
CA TYR A 149 -3.88 -17.45 -35.87
C TYR A 149 -2.68 -18.33 -35.48
N LEU A 150 -2.92 -19.39 -34.72
CA LEU A 150 -1.88 -20.37 -34.40
C LEU A 150 -1.45 -21.16 -35.65
N ASP A 151 -0.45 -20.64 -36.36
CA ASP A 151 0.73 -21.43 -36.65
C ASP A 151 1.88 -20.85 -35.82
N ASP A 152 2.80 -21.70 -35.36
CA ASP A 152 3.96 -21.28 -34.54
C ASP A 152 4.93 -20.36 -35.32
N THR A 153 4.62 -19.97 -36.56
CA THR A 153 5.46 -19.09 -37.38
C THR A 153 5.07 -17.62 -37.26
N LEU A 154 3.80 -17.32 -36.96
CA LEU A 154 3.35 -15.94 -36.75
C LEU A 154 3.60 -15.43 -35.33
N PHE A 155 3.76 -16.33 -34.35
CA PHE A 155 4.23 -16.00 -33.01
C PHE A 155 5.66 -16.51 -32.82
N THR A 156 6.63 -15.61 -32.84
CA THR A 156 8.05 -15.92 -32.63
C THR A 156 8.52 -15.52 -31.25
N ASN A 157 9.72 -15.97 -30.86
CA ASN A 157 10.34 -15.61 -29.57
C ASN A 157 9.43 -15.88 -28.35
N VAL A 158 8.64 -16.95 -28.42
CA VAL A 158 7.66 -17.28 -27.40
C VAL A 158 8.32 -17.81 -26.14
N THR A 159 7.99 -17.21 -25.00
CA THR A 159 8.34 -17.69 -23.65
C THR A 159 7.06 -17.84 -22.84
N SER A 160 6.89 -18.94 -22.09
CA SER A 160 5.67 -19.21 -21.31
C SER A 160 6.04 -19.91 -20.00
N SER A 161 5.62 -19.35 -18.85
CA SER A 161 5.86 -19.94 -17.53
C SER A 161 4.82 -21.01 -17.16
N THR A 162 3.68 -21.03 -17.85
CA THR A 162 2.46 -21.75 -17.44
C THR A 162 1.95 -22.75 -18.49
N GLN A 163 2.74 -23.03 -19.54
CA GLN A 163 2.27 -23.72 -20.76
C GLN A 163 1.04 -23.04 -21.41
N LEU A 164 0.78 -21.76 -21.08
CA LEU A 164 -0.23 -20.98 -21.78
C LEU A 164 0.10 -20.93 -23.28
N GLN A 165 -0.92 -21.19 -24.09
CA GLN A 165 -0.86 -21.15 -25.53
C GLN A 165 -1.97 -20.25 -26.05
N ILE A 166 -1.59 -19.13 -26.68
CA ILE A 166 -2.54 -18.27 -27.38
C ILE A 166 -2.96 -18.99 -28.66
N LYS A 167 -4.26 -19.27 -28.80
CA LYS A 167 -4.84 -19.90 -29.98
C LYS A 167 -5.01 -18.91 -31.13
N TRP A 168 -5.41 -17.69 -30.81
CA TRP A 168 -5.49 -16.58 -31.75
C TRP A 168 -5.59 -15.25 -31.01
N LEU A 169 -5.17 -14.18 -31.68
CA LEU A 169 -5.33 -12.80 -31.28
C LEU A 169 -5.71 -11.99 -32.51
N TRP A 170 -6.88 -11.34 -32.51
CA TRP A 170 -7.27 -10.47 -33.62
C TRP A 170 -7.93 -9.17 -33.14
N TYR A 171 -7.68 -8.11 -33.91
CA TYR A 171 -8.28 -6.81 -33.77
C TYR A 171 -9.26 -6.56 -34.92
N LEU A 172 -10.50 -6.23 -34.56
CA LEU A 172 -11.56 -5.84 -35.48
C LEU A 172 -11.69 -4.32 -35.46
N GLU A 173 -11.04 -3.67 -36.42
CA GLU A 173 -10.93 -2.20 -36.48
C GLU A 173 -12.27 -1.47 -36.39
N PRO A 174 -13.34 -1.85 -37.15
CA PRO A 174 -14.59 -1.10 -37.17
C PRO A 174 -15.32 -1.12 -35.82
N GLU A 175 -15.06 -2.14 -35.00
CA GLU A 175 -15.70 -2.31 -33.70
C GLU A 175 -14.80 -1.91 -32.53
N ARG A 176 -13.52 -1.59 -32.77
CA ARG A 176 -12.51 -1.35 -31.74
C ARG A 176 -12.48 -2.47 -30.69
N LYS A 177 -12.57 -3.71 -31.17
CA LYS A 177 -12.57 -4.91 -30.34
C LYS A 177 -11.36 -5.76 -30.64
N LEU A 178 -10.69 -6.15 -29.57
CA LEU A 178 -9.61 -7.13 -29.61
C LEU A 178 -10.14 -8.43 -28.99
N TYR A 179 -9.88 -9.53 -29.67
CA TYR A 179 -10.28 -10.84 -29.22
C TYR A 179 -9.02 -11.68 -28.99
N LEU A 180 -8.96 -12.34 -27.84
CA LEU A 180 -7.89 -13.27 -27.49
C LEU A 180 -8.51 -14.61 -27.10
N ALA A 181 -7.96 -15.71 -27.57
CA ALA A 181 -8.30 -17.02 -27.05
C ALA A 181 -7.07 -17.84 -26.71
N PHE A 182 -7.25 -18.74 -25.74
CA PHE A 182 -6.26 -19.75 -25.37
C PHE A 182 -6.63 -21.12 -25.93
N SER A 183 -5.62 -21.95 -26.19
CA SER A 183 -5.81 -23.33 -26.66
C SER A 183 -6.43 -24.24 -25.59
N ALA A 184 -6.28 -23.87 -24.31
CA ALA A 184 -6.93 -24.49 -23.16
C ALA A 184 -7.39 -23.39 -22.17
N PRO A 185 -8.43 -23.65 -21.36
CA PRO A 185 -8.87 -22.68 -20.35
C PRO A 185 -7.75 -22.32 -19.36
N ALA A 186 -7.60 -21.02 -19.11
CA ALA A 186 -6.74 -20.42 -18.11
C ALA A 186 -7.57 -20.02 -16.88
N ALA A 187 -7.19 -20.50 -15.69
CA ALA A 187 -7.86 -20.14 -14.45
C ALA A 187 -7.28 -18.85 -13.84
N GLY A 188 -8.12 -18.11 -13.12
CA GLY A 188 -7.66 -16.98 -12.30
C GLY A 188 -7.17 -15.77 -13.11
N THR A 189 -7.76 -15.50 -14.28
CA THR A 189 -7.34 -14.42 -15.19
C THR A 189 -7.70 -13.01 -14.74
N ARG A 190 -8.40 -12.84 -13.60
CA ARG A 190 -8.92 -11.53 -13.15
C ARG A 190 -7.83 -10.50 -12.80
N ASN A 191 -6.64 -10.96 -12.47
CA ASN A 191 -5.47 -10.13 -12.15
C ASN A 191 -4.43 -10.16 -13.27
N TRP A 192 -4.85 -10.51 -14.50
CA TRP A 192 -3.98 -10.56 -15.65
C TRP A 192 -4.15 -9.30 -16.49
N THR A 193 -3.06 -8.87 -17.08
CA THR A 193 -3.03 -7.75 -18.04
C THR A 193 -2.38 -8.22 -19.33
N LEU A 194 -3.04 -7.97 -20.45
CA LEU A 194 -2.50 -8.15 -21.79
C LEU A 194 -1.79 -6.86 -22.20
N HIS A 195 -0.51 -6.97 -22.52
CA HIS A 195 0.29 -5.91 -23.11
C HIS A 195 0.49 -6.18 -24.60
N ILE A 196 0.21 -5.16 -25.41
CA ILE A 196 0.48 -5.11 -26.85
C ILE A 196 1.30 -3.84 -27.08
N ASP A 197 2.60 -4.03 -27.31
CA ASP A 197 3.60 -2.95 -27.22
C ASP A 197 3.37 -2.10 -25.96
N ASP A 198 3.06 -0.81 -26.09
CA ASP A 198 2.80 0.10 -24.96
C ASP A 198 1.35 0.07 -24.44
N THR A 199 0.44 -0.67 -25.10
CA THR A 199 -0.97 -0.75 -24.71
C THR A 199 -1.17 -1.84 -23.66
N ALA A 200 -1.76 -1.50 -22.52
CA ALA A 200 -2.11 -2.44 -21.45
C ALA A 200 -3.63 -2.59 -21.33
N LEU A 201 -4.12 -3.84 -21.27
CA LEU A 201 -5.54 -4.19 -21.26
C LEU A 201 -5.81 -5.22 -20.16
N ASP A 202 -6.63 -4.88 -19.18
CA ASP A 202 -7.03 -5.82 -18.13
C ASP A 202 -7.94 -6.91 -18.69
N PHE A 203 -7.69 -8.16 -18.27
CA PHE A 203 -8.48 -9.29 -18.72
C PHE A 203 -9.93 -9.17 -18.24
N PRO A 204 -10.93 -9.28 -19.15
CA PRO A 204 -12.31 -9.41 -18.73
C PRO A 204 -12.54 -10.76 -18.05
N SER A 205 -13.64 -10.90 -17.30
CA SER A 205 -14.00 -12.17 -16.68
C SER A 205 -14.19 -13.28 -17.73
N GLY A 206 -13.51 -14.41 -17.55
CA GLY A 206 -13.59 -15.57 -18.44
C GLY A 206 -12.37 -16.47 -18.24
N ASP A 207 -12.30 -17.56 -18.98
CA ASP A 207 -11.21 -18.54 -18.86
C ASP A 207 -10.52 -18.86 -20.20
N SER A 208 -11.20 -18.67 -21.34
CA SER A 208 -10.72 -19.23 -22.62
C SER A 208 -10.87 -18.30 -23.81
N ASN A 209 -11.86 -17.41 -23.81
CA ASN A 209 -12.13 -16.48 -24.90
C ASN A 209 -12.46 -15.10 -24.31
N PHE A 210 -11.66 -14.10 -24.65
CA PHE A 210 -11.72 -12.77 -24.09
C PHE A 210 -12.02 -11.76 -25.19
N VAL A 211 -12.88 -10.79 -24.86
CA VAL A 211 -13.22 -9.67 -25.74
C VAL A 211 -12.91 -8.38 -25.01
N PHE A 212 -11.85 -7.72 -25.43
CA PHE A 212 -11.47 -6.38 -24.97
C PHE A 212 -12.20 -5.37 -25.85
N ARG A 213 -12.81 -4.36 -25.24
CA ARG A 213 -13.65 -3.37 -25.92
C ARG A 213 -12.99 -2.00 -25.86
N ASN A 214 -13.29 -1.16 -26.84
CA ASN A 214 -12.76 0.20 -26.97
C ASN A 214 -11.23 0.23 -27.04
N VAL A 215 -10.63 -0.80 -27.63
CA VAL A 215 -9.18 -0.92 -27.80
C VAL A 215 -8.75 -0.04 -28.96
N ASP A 216 -7.76 0.81 -28.74
CA ASP A 216 -7.14 1.65 -29.76
C ASP A 216 -5.76 1.12 -30.10
N VAL A 217 -5.69 0.25 -31.11
CA VAL A 217 -4.43 -0.19 -31.71
C VAL A 217 -4.47 0.12 -33.20
N SER A 218 -3.31 0.43 -33.76
CA SER A 218 -3.13 0.66 -35.20
C SER A 218 -2.14 -0.37 -35.71
N TRP A 219 -2.66 -1.39 -36.38
CA TRP A 219 -1.84 -2.46 -36.94
C TRP A 219 -1.80 -2.37 -38.46
N THR A 220 -0.69 -2.78 -39.06
CA THR A 220 -0.57 -2.98 -40.51
C THR A 220 -0.12 -4.41 -40.79
N GLU A 221 -0.56 -4.99 -41.91
CA GLU A 221 -0.10 -6.30 -42.34
C GLU A 221 1.43 -6.36 -42.46
N GLY A 222 2.04 -7.42 -41.94
CA GLY A 222 3.49 -7.61 -41.87
C GLY A 222 4.18 -6.91 -40.69
N GLN A 223 3.47 -6.09 -39.90
CA GLN A 223 4.02 -5.47 -38.70
C GLN A 223 4.33 -6.53 -37.64
N THR A 224 5.49 -6.40 -36.99
CA THR A 224 5.79 -7.15 -35.77
C THR A 224 5.33 -6.34 -34.55
N VAL A 225 4.56 -6.96 -33.66
CA VAL A 225 4.10 -6.36 -32.40
C VAL A 225 4.49 -7.25 -31.23
N ASN A 226 4.91 -6.64 -30.12
CA ASN A 226 5.24 -7.37 -28.92
C ASN A 226 3.97 -7.67 -28.14
N VAL A 227 3.76 -8.93 -27.81
CA VAL A 227 2.61 -9.36 -27.03
C VAL A 227 3.12 -10.00 -25.74
N LYS A 228 2.56 -9.58 -24.61
CA LYS A 228 2.95 -10.07 -23.29
C LYS A 228 1.73 -10.18 -22.39
N ILE A 229 1.59 -11.29 -21.68
CA ILE A 229 0.56 -11.46 -20.65
C ILE A 229 1.27 -11.53 -19.32
N VAL A 230 0.85 -10.66 -18.41
CA VAL A 230 1.38 -10.63 -17.05
C VAL A 230 0.29 -10.90 -16.03
N ARG A 231 0.68 -11.41 -14.87
CA ARG A 231 -0.16 -11.49 -13.68
C ARG A 231 0.44 -10.60 -12.60
N GLN A 232 -0.38 -9.71 -12.04
CA GLN A 232 -0.05 -9.11 -10.75
C GLN A 232 -0.39 -10.11 -9.66
N GLU A 233 0.57 -10.46 -8.82
CA GLU A 233 0.22 -11.24 -7.63
C GLU A 233 -0.69 -10.39 -6.75
N LEU A 234 -1.86 -10.94 -6.42
CA LEU A 234 -2.75 -10.31 -5.44
C LEU A 234 -2.15 -10.56 -4.04
N PRO A 235 -2.33 -9.62 -3.09
CA PRO A 235 -2.03 -9.83 -1.67
C PRO A 235 -2.39 -11.21 -1.12
#